data_AF-A0A453MAT9-F1
#
_entry.id   AF-A0A453MAT9-F1
#
_cell.length_a   1.000
_cell.length_b   1.000
_cell.length_c   1.000
_cell.angle_alpha   90.00
_cell.angle_beta   90.00
_cell.angle_gamma   90.00
#
_symmetry.space_group_name_H-M   'P 1'
#
loop_
_entity.id
_entity.type
_entity.pdbx_description
1 polymer ?
#
loop_
_entity_poly.entity_id
_entity_poly.type
_entity_poly.pdbx_seq_one_letter_code
_entity_poly.pdbx_strand_id
1 'polypeptide(L)'
;EARELKARDWKEEVEERLIHEPARRRKKPPKRTWREELNLDFLAEHGPQWWLVRVSMAPGTDYVDLITKAVARRFSEVSFKIYNPAIQVKKRLKSGLISTKSKPLHPGLVFLYCTLNKELHDFIRDTEGCYGFIGATRGSIKRQIKKPKPIPVEEVESIIKKEKEEQEKADKEFEDLENWDKGSFGKPVEDPELMLINKIKKQVKKSTTKGASSNDTFTLGASVHVLSGPFAGFTGSLLEVNRKNKKVTVQMTLFGKESFVDLDFDQIEALNT
;
A
#
# COMPACT_ATOMS: atom_id res chain seq x y z
N GLU A 1 -46.97 61.20 -62.49
CA GLU A 1 -45.73 61.17 -61.69
C GLU A 1 -46.01 61.82 -60.34
N ALA A 2 -46.22 61.03 -59.28
CA ALA A 2 -45.99 61.39 -57.87
C ALA A 2 -46.72 60.43 -56.92
N ARG A 3 -45.93 59.53 -56.32
CA ARG A 3 -46.02 59.06 -54.94
C ARG A 3 -47.18 58.12 -54.56
N GLU A 4 -47.16 56.92 -55.13
CA GLU A 4 -47.44 55.71 -54.34
C GLU A 4 -46.27 55.50 -53.35
N LEU A 5 -46.33 56.13 -52.19
CA LEU A 5 -45.50 55.73 -51.06
C LEU A 5 -46.35 54.81 -50.19
N LYS A 6 -46.22 53.51 -50.48
CA LYS A 6 -46.62 52.39 -49.62
C LYS A 6 -46.25 52.76 -48.17
N ALA A 7 -47.25 53.03 -47.35
CA ALA A 7 -47.10 53.05 -45.91
C ALA A 7 -46.67 51.64 -45.52
N ARG A 8 -45.37 51.43 -45.32
CA ARG A 8 -44.84 50.18 -44.77
C ARG A 8 -45.53 50.01 -43.42
N ASP A 9 -46.29 48.93 -43.31
CA ASP A 9 -47.08 48.61 -42.13
C ASP A 9 -46.09 48.52 -40.97
N TRP A 10 -46.20 49.45 -40.03
CA TRP A 10 -45.31 49.53 -38.87
C TRP A 10 -45.29 48.21 -38.08
N LYS A 11 -46.30 47.36 -38.28
CA LYS A 11 -46.45 46.01 -37.76
C LYS A 11 -45.46 45.01 -38.38
N GLU A 12 -45.26 45.02 -39.70
CA GLU A 12 -44.25 44.18 -40.38
C GLU A 12 -42.83 44.56 -39.95
N GLU A 13 -42.56 45.86 -39.77
CA GLU A 13 -41.25 46.34 -39.34
C GLU A 13 -40.95 46.00 -37.86
N VAL A 14 -41.99 45.87 -37.04
CA VAL A 14 -41.89 45.36 -35.66
C VAL A 14 -41.72 43.84 -35.64
N GLU A 15 -42.41 43.10 -36.51
CA GLU A 15 -42.23 41.65 -36.66
C GLU A 15 -40.82 41.29 -37.15
N GLU A 16 -40.28 42.00 -38.14
CA GLU A 16 -38.90 41.80 -38.61
C GLU A 16 -37.87 42.14 -37.52
N ARG A 17 -38.12 43.16 -36.69
CA ARG A 17 -37.27 43.52 -35.54
C ARG A 17 -37.29 42.47 -34.43
N LEU A 18 -38.42 41.79 -34.22
CA LEU A 18 -38.54 40.67 -33.28
C LEU A 18 -37.84 39.40 -33.80
N ILE A 19 -37.91 39.14 -35.11
CA ILE A 19 -37.22 38.01 -35.76
C ILE A 19 -35.69 38.22 -35.74
N HIS A 20 -35.23 39.46 -35.83
CA HIS A 20 -33.81 39.83 -35.81
C HIS A 20 -33.28 40.23 -34.42
N GLU A 21 -33.97 39.89 -33.32
CA GLU A 21 -33.45 40.18 -31.98
C GLU A 21 -32.08 39.49 -31.81
N PRO A 22 -30.99 40.27 -31.64
CA PRO A 22 -29.63 39.73 -31.72
C PRO A 22 -29.42 38.68 -30.63
N ALA A 23 -28.71 37.60 -30.96
CA ALA A 23 -28.39 36.43 -30.14
C ALA A 23 -27.79 36.71 -28.73
N ARG A 24 -27.55 37.97 -28.39
CA ARG A 24 -27.13 38.49 -27.07
C ARG A 24 -28.17 38.24 -25.97
N ARG A 25 -29.43 37.94 -26.31
CA ARG A 25 -30.50 37.55 -25.36
C ARG A 25 -30.89 36.07 -25.43
N ARG A 26 -30.05 35.20 -25.99
CA ARG A 26 -30.08 33.80 -25.54
C ARG A 26 -29.69 33.81 -24.07
N LYS A 27 -30.70 33.81 -23.18
CA LYS A 27 -30.49 33.57 -21.75
C LYS A 27 -29.52 32.40 -21.69
N LYS A 28 -28.38 32.58 -21.01
CA LYS A 28 -27.47 31.45 -20.73
C LYS A 28 -28.36 30.28 -20.32
N PRO A 29 -28.13 29.05 -20.83
CA PRO A 29 -28.92 27.90 -20.41
C PRO A 29 -29.04 27.98 -18.89
N PRO A 30 -30.26 27.80 -18.34
CA PRO A 30 -30.50 28.05 -16.93
C PRO A 30 -29.36 27.40 -16.15
N LYS A 31 -28.63 28.19 -15.35
CA LYS A 31 -27.52 27.66 -14.57
C LYS A 31 -28.09 26.49 -13.79
N ARG A 32 -27.61 25.28 -14.10
CA ARG A 32 -28.09 24.05 -13.46
C ARG A 32 -28.02 24.28 -11.97
N THR A 33 -29.05 23.84 -11.27
CA THR A 33 -29.10 23.96 -9.82
C THR A 33 -27.90 23.17 -9.27
N TRP A 34 -27.25 23.64 -8.19
CA TRP A 34 -26.07 22.95 -7.64
C TRP A 34 -26.32 21.46 -7.32
N ARG A 35 -27.59 21.06 -7.12
CA ARG A 35 -28.04 19.67 -6.98
C ARG A 35 -27.94 18.87 -8.27
N GLU A 36 -28.32 19.47 -9.40
CA GLU A 36 -28.22 18.86 -10.73
C GLU A 36 -26.76 18.74 -11.15
N GLU A 37 -25.93 19.75 -10.88
CA GLU A 37 -24.48 19.68 -11.16
C GLU A 37 -23.72 18.64 -10.31
N LEU A 38 -24.36 18.19 -9.22
CA LEU A 38 -23.91 17.09 -8.37
C LEU A 38 -24.45 15.71 -8.78
N ASN A 39 -25.35 15.61 -9.76
CA ASN A 39 -25.85 14.32 -10.20
C ASN A 39 -24.70 13.49 -10.78
N LEU A 40 -24.45 12.33 -10.16
CA LEU A 40 -23.46 11.38 -10.65
C LEU A 40 -23.87 10.77 -11.99
N ASP A 41 -25.15 10.86 -12.38
CA ASP A 41 -25.62 10.35 -13.67
C ASP A 41 -25.00 11.10 -14.87
N PHE A 42 -24.52 12.34 -14.67
CA PHE A 42 -23.70 13.02 -15.68
C PHE A 42 -22.32 12.36 -15.88
N LEU A 43 -21.79 11.65 -14.89
CA LEU A 43 -20.56 10.86 -15.05
C LEU A 43 -20.81 9.62 -15.91
N ALA A 44 -22.02 9.05 -15.85
CA ALA A 44 -22.40 7.93 -16.71
C ALA A 44 -22.41 8.31 -18.19
N GLU A 45 -22.76 9.56 -18.53
CA GLU A 45 -22.74 10.07 -19.92
C GLU A 45 -21.32 10.07 -20.52
N HIS A 46 -20.28 10.25 -19.69
CA HIS A 46 -18.88 10.23 -20.15
C HIS A 46 -18.36 8.81 -20.43
N GLY A 47 -19.18 7.78 -20.21
CA GLY A 47 -18.81 6.40 -20.44
C GLY A 47 -17.95 5.79 -19.34
N PRO A 48 -17.35 4.61 -19.58
CA PRO A 48 -16.59 3.89 -18.57
C PRO A 48 -15.26 4.57 -18.29
N GLN A 49 -15.02 4.87 -17.01
CA GLN A 49 -13.81 5.54 -16.53
C GLN A 49 -13.18 4.73 -15.40
N TRP A 50 -11.90 4.99 -15.13
CA TRP A 50 -11.21 4.45 -13.98
C TRP A 50 -11.51 5.28 -12.73
N TRP A 51 -11.91 4.61 -11.68
CA TRP A 51 -12.24 5.16 -10.38
C TRP A 51 -11.37 4.52 -9.32
N LEU A 52 -11.03 5.30 -8.29
CA LEU A 52 -10.25 4.80 -7.17
C LEU A 52 -11.14 4.62 -5.95
N VAL A 53 -11.20 3.39 -5.44
CA VAL A 53 -12.02 2.99 -4.31
C VAL A 53 -11.12 2.69 -3.12
N ARG A 54 -11.48 3.21 -1.93
CA ARG A 54 -10.80 2.88 -0.69
C ARG A 54 -11.43 1.65 -0.08
N VAL A 55 -10.60 0.66 0.23
CA VAL A 55 -11.04 -0.65 0.72
C VAL A 55 -10.28 -1.01 1.99
N SER A 56 -10.95 -1.70 2.89
CA SER A 56 -10.38 -2.26 4.11
C SER A 56 -9.31 -3.30 3.78
N MET A 57 -8.35 -3.44 4.68
CA MET A 57 -7.27 -4.43 4.59
C MET A 57 -7.26 -5.37 5.79
N ALA A 58 -8.45 -5.73 6.29
CA ALA A 58 -8.53 -6.72 7.34
C ALA A 58 -7.91 -8.05 6.87
N PRO A 59 -7.03 -8.67 7.66
CA PRO A 59 -6.39 -9.92 7.29
C PRO A 59 -7.42 -11.04 7.14
N GLY A 60 -7.27 -11.88 6.11
CA GLY A 60 -8.12 -13.05 5.88
C GLY A 60 -9.33 -12.83 4.97
N THR A 61 -9.64 -11.58 4.60
CA THR A 61 -10.76 -11.27 3.71
C THR A 61 -10.26 -10.62 2.42
N ASP A 62 -10.66 -11.20 1.28
CA ASP A 62 -10.38 -10.61 -0.03
C ASP A 62 -11.53 -9.71 -0.47
N TYR A 63 -11.45 -8.44 -0.07
CA TYR A 63 -12.50 -7.46 -0.34
C TYR A 63 -12.66 -7.16 -1.83
N VAL A 64 -11.61 -7.32 -2.64
CA VAL A 64 -11.68 -7.14 -4.10
C VAL A 64 -12.68 -8.14 -4.69
N ASP A 65 -12.58 -9.38 -4.25
CA ASP A 65 -13.43 -10.47 -4.71
C ASP A 65 -14.87 -10.34 -4.16
N LEU A 66 -15.01 -9.86 -2.92
CA LEU A 66 -16.31 -9.55 -2.31
C LEU A 66 -17.04 -8.45 -3.08
N ILE A 67 -16.37 -7.34 -3.41
CA ILE A 67 -16.94 -6.24 -4.19
C ILE A 67 -17.31 -6.75 -5.60
N THR A 68 -16.42 -7.51 -6.24
CA THR A 68 -16.68 -8.10 -7.56
C THR A 68 -17.96 -8.93 -7.54
N LYS A 69 -18.10 -9.82 -6.56
CA LYS A 69 -19.29 -10.66 -6.38
C LYS A 69 -20.54 -9.83 -6.05
N ALA A 70 -20.41 -8.80 -5.22
CA ALA A 70 -21.54 -7.94 -4.84
C ALA A 70 -22.06 -7.14 -6.04
N VAL A 71 -21.17 -6.52 -6.81
CA VAL A 71 -21.53 -5.73 -8.00
C VAL A 71 -22.09 -6.63 -9.09
N ALA A 72 -21.47 -7.78 -9.37
CA ALA A 72 -21.96 -8.74 -10.37
C ALA A 72 -23.38 -9.25 -10.07
N ARG A 73 -23.73 -9.44 -8.78
CA ARG A 73 -25.07 -9.90 -8.39
C ARG A 73 -26.13 -8.82 -8.56
N ARG A 74 -25.79 -7.55 -8.28
CA ARG A 74 -26.77 -6.45 -8.25
C ARG A 74 -26.89 -5.74 -9.60
N PHE A 75 -25.79 -5.60 -10.32
CA PHE A 75 -25.67 -4.82 -11.56
C PHE A 75 -25.08 -5.69 -12.68
N SER A 76 -25.85 -6.68 -13.13
CA SER A 76 -25.45 -7.57 -14.23
C SER A 76 -25.30 -6.85 -15.57
N GLU A 77 -26.01 -5.74 -15.76
CA GLU A 77 -26.00 -4.93 -16.99
C GLU A 77 -24.76 -4.02 -17.09
N VAL A 78 -24.09 -3.75 -15.96
CA VAL A 78 -22.95 -2.84 -15.91
C VAL A 78 -21.68 -3.63 -16.17
N SER A 79 -20.97 -3.31 -17.26
CA SER A 79 -19.62 -3.83 -17.47
C SER A 79 -18.66 -3.15 -16.50
N PHE A 80 -18.01 -3.93 -15.62
CA PHE A 80 -16.99 -3.41 -14.72
C PHE A 80 -15.73 -4.27 -14.76
N LYS A 81 -14.56 -3.65 -14.52
CA LYS A 81 -13.28 -4.36 -14.32
C LYS A 81 -12.63 -3.85 -13.04
N ILE A 82 -12.14 -4.76 -12.20
CA ILE A 82 -11.41 -4.40 -10.98
C ILE A 82 -9.95 -4.76 -11.16
N TYR A 83 -9.07 -3.81 -10.85
CA TYR A 83 -7.63 -3.97 -10.91
C TYR A 83 -7.03 -3.61 -9.55
N ASN A 84 -6.22 -4.53 -9.01
CA ASN A 84 -5.51 -4.38 -7.76
C ASN A 84 -4.05 -4.77 -7.99
N PRO A 85 -3.15 -3.80 -8.19
CA PRO A 85 -1.75 -4.09 -8.47
C PRO A 85 -1.10 -4.77 -7.26
N ALA A 86 -0.54 -5.96 -7.44
CA ALA A 86 0.04 -6.77 -6.38
C ALA A 86 1.29 -7.54 -6.83
N ILE A 87 2.38 -7.37 -6.09
CA ILE A 87 3.67 -8.01 -6.33
C ILE A 87 3.73 -9.36 -5.63
N GLN A 88 4.12 -10.40 -6.34
CA GLN A 88 4.37 -11.73 -5.81
C GLN A 88 5.80 -11.81 -5.29
N VAL A 89 5.97 -11.73 -3.97
CA VAL A 89 7.28 -11.85 -3.32
C VAL A 89 7.52 -13.32 -2.98
N LYS A 90 8.52 -13.92 -3.60
CA LYS A 90 8.97 -15.28 -3.31
C LYS A 90 9.97 -15.26 -2.16
N LYS A 91 9.82 -16.16 -1.20
CA LYS A 91 10.77 -16.36 -0.09
C LYS A 91 10.98 -17.84 0.15
N ARG A 92 12.24 -18.26 0.27
CA ARG A 92 12.58 -19.64 0.61
C ARG A 92 12.37 -19.87 2.12
N LEU A 93 11.64 -20.94 2.45
CA LEU A 93 11.51 -21.43 3.81
C LEU A 93 12.73 -22.27 4.18
N LYS A 94 12.97 -22.43 5.49
CA LYS A 94 14.05 -23.29 6.01
C LYS A 94 13.92 -24.76 5.57
N SER A 95 12.73 -25.18 5.17
CA SER A 95 12.44 -26.51 4.62
C SER A 95 12.75 -26.66 3.12
N GLY A 96 13.23 -25.60 2.47
CA GLY A 96 13.50 -25.60 1.02
C GLY A 96 12.28 -25.28 0.14
N LEU A 97 11.07 -25.23 0.71
CA LEU A 97 9.85 -24.83 0.00
C LEU A 97 9.83 -23.31 -0.28
N ILE A 98 9.31 -22.93 -1.43
CA ILE A 98 9.14 -21.53 -1.83
C ILE A 98 7.77 -21.05 -1.36
N SER A 99 7.74 -20.03 -0.51
CA SER A 99 6.52 -19.33 -0.11
C SER A 99 6.37 -18.09 -0.99
N THR A 100 5.27 -18.03 -1.75
CA THR A 100 4.90 -16.85 -2.53
C THR A 100 3.86 -16.07 -1.74
N LYS A 101 4.13 -14.78 -1.47
CA LYS A 101 3.18 -13.88 -0.81
C LYS A 101 2.87 -12.72 -1.75
N SER A 102 1.58 -12.49 -2.00
CA SER A 102 1.11 -11.32 -2.74
C SER A 102 1.12 -10.08 -1.83
N LYS A 103 1.92 -9.08 -2.18
CA LYS A 103 1.99 -7.78 -1.53
C LYS A 103 1.36 -6.73 -2.45
N PRO A 104 0.21 -6.14 -2.10
CA PRO A 104 -0.39 -5.05 -2.88
C PRO A 104 0.55 -3.85 -2.98
N LEU A 105 0.67 -3.26 -4.16
CA LEU A 105 1.45 -2.04 -4.41
C LEU A 105 0.86 -0.83 -3.69
N HIS A 106 -0.46 -0.71 -3.73
CA HIS A 106 -1.21 0.36 -3.09
C HIS A 106 -2.17 -0.20 -2.03
N PRO A 107 -1.70 -0.39 -0.79
CA PRO A 107 -2.51 -0.95 0.28
C PRO A 107 -3.79 -0.13 0.52
N GLY A 108 -4.94 -0.78 0.44
CA GLY A 108 -6.26 -0.20 0.72
C GLY A 108 -6.84 0.63 -0.41
N LEU A 109 -6.25 0.56 -1.60
CA LEU A 109 -6.71 1.22 -2.81
C LEU A 109 -6.95 0.20 -3.91
N VAL A 110 -8.11 0.31 -4.57
CA VAL A 110 -8.53 -0.58 -5.64
C VAL A 110 -9.00 0.27 -6.82
N PHE A 111 -8.60 -0.13 -8.02
CA PHE A 111 -8.97 0.54 -9.27
C PHE A 111 -10.20 -0.14 -9.85
N LEU A 112 -11.25 0.63 -10.10
CA LEU A 112 -12.51 0.17 -10.64
C LEU A 112 -12.76 0.86 -11.97
N TYR A 113 -12.84 0.10 -13.05
CA TYR A 113 -13.24 0.59 -14.36
C TYR A 113 -14.73 0.32 -14.56
N CYS A 114 -15.56 1.35 -14.56
CA CYS A 114 -17.01 1.22 -14.78
C CYS A 114 -17.66 2.54 -15.20
N THR A 115 -18.88 2.44 -15.75
CA THR A 115 -19.80 3.58 -15.85
C THR A 115 -20.42 3.85 -14.48
N LEU A 116 -20.10 5.01 -13.88
CA LEU A 116 -20.48 5.28 -12.50
C LEU A 116 -21.84 5.98 -12.41
N ASN A 117 -22.86 5.22 -12.03
CA ASN A 117 -24.21 5.73 -11.72
C ASN A 117 -24.34 6.10 -10.24
N LYS A 118 -25.34 6.92 -9.89
CA LYS A 118 -25.63 7.23 -8.48
C LYS A 118 -25.90 5.97 -7.65
N GLU A 119 -26.70 5.05 -8.17
CA GLU A 119 -27.03 3.79 -7.49
C GLU A 119 -25.80 2.91 -7.25
N LEU A 120 -24.93 2.79 -8.25
CA LEU A 120 -23.69 2.02 -8.14
C LEU A 120 -22.73 2.66 -7.12
N HIS A 121 -22.64 3.98 -7.13
CA HIS A 121 -21.82 4.72 -6.17
C HIS A 121 -22.27 4.50 -4.73
N ASP A 122 -23.58 4.60 -4.47
CA ASP A 122 -24.15 4.42 -3.14
C ASP A 122 -24.03 2.94 -2.70
N PHE A 123 -24.29 2.00 -3.61
CA PHE A 123 -24.12 0.57 -3.35
C PHE A 123 -22.68 0.18 -2.97
N ILE A 124 -21.68 0.70 -3.70
CA ILE A 124 -20.27 0.42 -3.38
C ILE A 124 -19.90 1.00 -2.01
N ARG A 125 -20.46 2.16 -1.62
CA ARG A 125 -20.22 2.73 -0.29
C ARG A 125 -20.86 1.90 0.83
N ASP A 126 -22.02 1.30 0.56
CA ASP A 126 -22.72 0.45 1.52
C ASP A 126 -22.14 -0.97 1.60
N THR A 127 -21.29 -1.35 0.64
CA THR A 127 -20.61 -2.64 0.61
C THR A 127 -19.60 -2.76 1.76
N GLU A 128 -19.59 -3.91 2.43
CA GLU A 128 -18.69 -4.15 3.55
C GLU A 128 -17.22 -3.96 3.16
N GLY A 129 -16.49 -3.23 4.00
CA GLY A 129 -15.07 -2.93 3.77
C GLY A 129 -14.81 -1.84 2.73
N CYS A 130 -15.83 -1.22 2.15
CA CYS A 130 -15.65 -0.07 1.27
C CYS A 130 -15.83 1.25 2.01
N TYR A 131 -14.84 2.14 1.95
CA TYR A 131 -14.92 3.48 2.54
C TYR A 131 -15.35 4.56 1.52
N GLY A 132 -15.60 4.14 0.28
CA GLY A 132 -16.03 4.98 -0.82
C GLY A 132 -14.90 5.45 -1.74
N PHE A 133 -15.25 6.34 -2.66
CA PHE A 133 -14.38 6.79 -3.73
C PHE A 133 -13.46 7.94 -3.32
N ILE A 134 -12.30 8.01 -3.97
CA ILE A 134 -11.39 9.15 -3.88
C ILE A 134 -11.84 10.23 -4.87
N GLY A 135 -11.84 11.47 -4.40
CA GLY A 135 -12.18 12.60 -5.24
C GLY A 135 -12.25 13.92 -4.52
N ALA A 136 -12.62 14.95 -5.26
CA ALA A 136 -12.69 16.31 -4.77
C ALA A 136 -13.82 16.44 -3.74
N THR A 137 -13.47 16.97 -2.58
CA THR A 137 -14.45 17.45 -1.63
C THR A 137 -15.18 18.65 -2.23
N ARG A 138 -16.50 18.58 -2.43
CA ARG A 138 -17.33 19.73 -2.78
C ARG A 138 -18.47 19.89 -1.78
N GLY A 139 -18.60 21.09 -1.21
CA GLY A 139 -19.63 21.44 -0.23
C GLY A 139 -19.09 22.32 0.90
N SER A 140 -19.98 23.03 1.59
CA SER A 140 -19.64 23.70 2.86
C SER A 140 -19.44 22.65 3.97
N ILE A 141 -18.72 23.02 5.03
CA ILE A 141 -18.37 22.19 6.21
C ILE A 141 -19.49 21.27 6.73
N LYS A 142 -20.76 21.63 6.57
CA LYS A 142 -21.92 20.86 7.06
C LYS A 142 -22.50 19.82 6.07
N ARG A 143 -22.16 19.87 4.78
CA ARG A 143 -22.68 18.96 3.73
C ARG A 143 -21.59 18.61 2.73
N GLN A 144 -20.55 17.96 3.22
CA GLN A 144 -19.39 17.57 2.42
C GLN A 144 -19.72 16.32 1.59
N ILE A 145 -19.82 16.47 0.27
CA ILE A 145 -20.00 15.33 -0.64
C ILE A 145 -18.69 15.18 -1.42
N LYS A 146 -18.08 14.00 -1.33
CA LYS A 146 -16.89 13.65 -2.12
C LYS A 146 -17.35 13.22 -3.51
N LYS A 147 -17.18 14.08 -4.51
CA LYS A 147 -17.45 13.70 -5.91
C LYS A 147 -16.25 12.87 -6.39
N PRO A 148 -16.45 11.64 -6.87
CA PRO A 148 -15.37 10.79 -7.35
C PRO A 148 -14.63 11.48 -8.50
N LYS A 149 -13.30 11.41 -8.49
CA LYS A 149 -12.45 11.95 -9.57
C LYS A 149 -12.03 10.78 -10.46
N PRO A 150 -12.27 10.83 -11.79
CA PRO A 150 -11.81 9.80 -12.68
C PRO A 150 -10.28 9.90 -12.85
N ILE A 151 -9.64 8.74 -12.99
CA ILE A 151 -8.22 8.59 -13.28
C ILE A 151 -8.06 8.45 -14.80
N PRO A 152 -7.13 9.19 -15.44
CA PRO A 152 -6.83 9.00 -16.85
C PRO A 152 -6.19 7.63 -17.09
N VAL A 153 -6.45 7.04 -18.26
CA VAL A 153 -5.95 5.69 -18.60
C VAL A 153 -4.42 5.62 -18.54
N GLU A 154 -3.73 6.70 -18.92
CA GLU A 154 -2.27 6.84 -18.88
C GLU A 154 -1.68 6.66 -17.47
N GLU A 155 -2.38 7.13 -16.43
CA GLU A 155 -1.94 6.95 -15.05
C GLU A 155 -2.05 5.47 -14.62
N VAL A 156 -3.13 4.79 -15.03
CA VAL A 156 -3.32 3.36 -14.73
C VAL A 156 -2.28 2.51 -15.46
N GLU A 157 -2.00 2.79 -16.72
CA GLU A 157 -0.94 2.13 -17.49
C GLU A 157 0.45 2.33 -16.87
N SER A 158 0.72 3.53 -16.36
CA SER A 158 1.95 3.82 -15.64
C SER A 158 2.09 2.99 -14.36
N ILE A 159 0.98 2.72 -13.67
CA ILE A 159 0.95 1.86 -12.49
C ILE A 159 1.16 0.39 -12.88
N ILE A 160 0.54 -0.08 -13.96
CA ILE A 160 0.76 -1.44 -14.49
C ILE A 160 2.24 -1.63 -14.88
N LYS A 161 2.86 -0.63 -15.51
CA LYS A 161 4.28 -0.67 -15.86
C LYS A 161 5.18 -0.77 -14.63
N LYS A 162 4.89 0.02 -13.58
CA LYS A 162 5.61 -0.04 -12.31
C LYS A 162 5.41 -1.38 -11.59
N GLU A 163 4.21 -1.96 -11.63
CA GLU A 163 3.97 -3.30 -11.12
C GLU A 163 4.88 -4.32 -11.79
N LYS A 164 4.95 -4.30 -13.12
CA LYS A 164 5.80 -5.23 -13.87
C LYS A 164 7.28 -5.04 -13.53
N GLU A 165 7.76 -3.81 -13.47
CA GLU A 165 9.15 -3.49 -13.13
C GLU A 165 9.51 -3.92 -11.70
N GLU A 166 8.64 -3.65 -10.72
CA GLU A 166 8.85 -4.08 -9.33
C GLU A 166 8.74 -5.61 -9.18
N GLN A 167 7.88 -6.25 -9.96
CA GLN A 167 7.78 -7.72 -10.02
C GLN A 167 9.08 -8.33 -10.56
N GLU A 168 9.59 -7.83 -11.69
CA GLU A 168 10.87 -8.28 -12.26
C GLU A 168 12.04 -8.04 -11.29
N LYS A 169 12.03 -6.91 -10.57
CA LYS A 169 13.03 -6.63 -9.54
C LYS A 169 12.95 -7.61 -8.36
N ALA A 170 11.75 -7.93 -7.90
CA ALA A 170 11.55 -8.89 -6.81
C ALA A 170 11.93 -10.32 -7.22
N ASP A 171 11.63 -10.71 -8.46
CA ASP A 171 12.04 -12.01 -9.02
C ASP A 171 13.57 -12.08 -9.17
N LYS A 172 14.21 -11.02 -9.66
CA LYS A 172 15.67 -10.94 -9.76
C LYS A 172 16.36 -10.97 -8.40
N GLU A 173 15.84 -10.26 -7.40
CA GLU A 173 16.35 -10.29 -6.04
C GLU A 173 16.26 -11.70 -5.43
N PHE A 174 15.19 -12.44 -5.74
CA PHE A 174 15.05 -13.83 -5.34
C PHE A 174 16.08 -14.74 -6.03
N GLU A 175 16.31 -14.58 -7.34
CA GLU A 175 17.34 -15.33 -8.08
C GLU A 175 18.75 -15.02 -7.58
N ASP A 176 19.08 -13.76 -7.30
CA ASP A 176 20.38 -13.35 -6.78
C ASP A 176 20.63 -13.95 -5.39
N LEU A 177 19.62 -13.99 -4.51
CA LEU A 177 19.68 -14.69 -3.23
C LEU A 177 19.86 -16.20 -3.40
N GLU A 178 19.23 -16.80 -4.40
CA GLU A 178 19.36 -18.22 -4.71
C GLU A 178 20.76 -18.56 -5.22
N ASN A 179 21.32 -17.71 -6.06
CA ASN A 179 22.67 -17.84 -6.59
C ASN A 179 23.74 -17.62 -5.51
N TRP A 180 23.50 -16.69 -4.58
CA TRP A 180 24.37 -16.48 -3.40
C TRP A 180 24.38 -17.69 -2.46
N ASP A 181 23.20 -18.25 -2.14
CA ASP A 181 23.08 -19.45 -1.28
C ASP A 181 23.80 -20.66 -1.91
N LYS A 182 23.66 -20.86 -3.23
CA LYS A 182 24.41 -21.88 -3.98
C LYS A 182 25.92 -21.58 -4.03
N GLY A 183 26.31 -20.31 -4.16
CA GLY A 183 27.72 -19.87 -4.19
C GLY A 183 28.44 -20.03 -2.86
N SER A 184 27.74 -19.88 -1.74
CA SER A 184 28.31 -20.06 -0.39
C SER A 184 28.36 -21.52 0.07
N PHE A 185 27.58 -22.42 -0.54
CA PHE A 185 27.58 -23.86 -0.25
C PHE A 185 28.36 -24.71 -1.27
N GLY A 186 28.84 -24.12 -2.38
CA GLY A 186 29.42 -24.84 -3.52
C GLY A 186 30.95 -24.85 -3.63
N LYS A 187 31.70 -24.13 -2.78
CA LYS A 187 33.17 -24.26 -2.73
C LYS A 187 33.55 -25.20 -1.58
N PRO A 188 34.15 -26.37 -1.85
CA PRO A 188 34.85 -27.13 -0.82
C PRO A 188 35.96 -26.21 -0.30
N VAL A 189 35.85 -25.79 0.95
CA VAL A 189 36.94 -25.10 1.63
C VAL A 189 37.99 -26.19 1.91
N GLU A 190 38.91 -26.39 0.95
CA GLU A 190 40.08 -27.27 1.07
C GLU A 190 41.19 -26.61 1.90
N ASP A 191 40.83 -25.93 2.99
CA ASP A 191 41.82 -25.38 3.91
C ASP A 191 42.17 -26.43 4.99
N PRO A 192 43.45 -26.85 5.10
CA PRO A 192 43.92 -27.83 6.07
C PRO A 192 43.58 -27.47 7.54
N GLU A 193 43.34 -26.20 7.83
CA GLU A 193 43.00 -25.69 9.16
C GLU A 193 41.65 -26.21 9.69
N LEU A 194 40.65 -26.40 8.83
CA LEU A 194 39.32 -26.89 9.23
C LEU A 194 39.31 -28.39 9.53
N MET A 195 40.24 -29.15 8.96
CA MET A 195 40.48 -30.54 9.37
C MET A 195 41.08 -30.62 10.78
N LEU A 196 41.95 -29.67 11.15
CA LEU A 196 42.53 -29.60 12.49
C LEU A 196 41.44 -29.30 13.53
N ILE A 197 40.55 -28.36 13.24
CA ILE A 197 39.45 -27.94 14.13
C ILE A 197 38.44 -29.09 14.36
N ASN A 198 38.15 -29.89 13.33
CA ASN A 198 37.27 -31.06 13.47
C ASN A 198 37.96 -32.22 14.21
N LYS A 199 39.28 -32.37 14.09
CA LYS A 199 40.07 -33.35 14.87
C LYS A 199 40.13 -32.97 16.35
N ILE A 200 40.23 -31.67 16.64
CA ILE A 200 40.17 -31.11 18.00
C ILE A 200 38.77 -31.31 18.61
N LYS A 201 37.68 -31.02 17.86
CA LYS A 201 36.31 -31.26 18.34
C LYS A 201 35.99 -32.74 18.60
N LYS A 202 36.63 -33.66 17.88
CA LYS A 202 36.43 -35.11 18.07
C LYS A 202 37.19 -35.67 19.29
N GLN A 203 38.16 -34.95 19.85
CA GLN A 203 38.85 -35.33 21.10
C GLN A 203 38.21 -34.76 22.38
N VAL A 204 37.26 -33.81 22.30
CA VAL A 204 36.68 -33.15 23.49
C VAL A 204 35.39 -33.82 24.00
N LYS A 205 34.90 -34.88 23.34
CA LYS A 205 33.70 -35.62 23.79
C LYS A 205 33.99 -36.71 24.82
N LYS A 206 34.60 -36.36 25.96
CA LYS A 206 34.50 -37.15 27.20
C LYS A 206 35.03 -36.40 28.43
N SER A 207 34.22 -35.53 29.02
CA SER A 207 34.23 -35.32 30.47
C SER A 207 33.10 -34.38 30.88
N THR A 208 32.22 -34.93 31.70
CA THR A 208 31.30 -34.23 32.58
C THR A 208 32.03 -33.23 33.48
N THR A 209 31.25 -32.25 33.95
CA THR A 209 31.35 -31.51 35.23
C THR A 209 32.07 -30.14 35.23
N LYS A 210 31.27 -29.13 35.57
CA LYS A 210 31.55 -27.93 36.40
C LYS A 210 32.60 -26.92 35.93
N GLY A 211 32.09 -25.72 35.59
CA GLY A 211 32.43 -24.46 36.26
C GLY A 211 33.81 -23.86 36.05
N ALA A 212 33.88 -22.79 35.25
CA ALA A 212 34.80 -21.65 35.38
C ALA A 212 34.30 -20.56 34.43
N SER A 213 33.60 -19.52 34.89
CA SER A 213 34.19 -18.27 35.42
C SER A 213 35.11 -17.57 34.40
N SER A 214 34.53 -17.03 33.33
CA SER A 214 35.01 -15.75 32.81
C SER A 214 34.36 -14.65 33.64
N ASN A 215 35.10 -14.15 34.63
CA ASN A 215 34.79 -12.90 35.30
C ASN A 215 34.94 -11.79 34.26
N ASP A 216 33.90 -11.58 33.45
CA ASP A 216 33.86 -10.45 32.54
C ASP A 216 33.18 -9.29 33.26
N THR A 217 33.93 -8.19 33.33
CA THR A 217 33.60 -6.99 34.07
C THR A 217 32.46 -6.25 33.37
N PHE A 218 31.22 -6.66 33.61
CA PHE A 218 30.04 -5.90 33.22
C PHE A 218 30.00 -4.58 34.00
N THR A 219 30.47 -3.50 33.38
CA THR A 219 30.41 -2.14 33.89
C THR A 219 29.14 -1.45 33.40
N LEU A 220 28.50 -0.67 34.27
CA LEU A 220 27.32 0.13 33.90
C LEU A 220 27.71 1.13 32.82
N GLY A 221 26.98 1.15 31.71
CA GLY A 221 27.25 1.95 30.52
C GLY A 221 28.04 1.23 29.41
N ALA A 222 28.51 0.00 29.62
CA ALA A 222 29.18 -0.77 28.57
C ALA A 222 28.23 -1.11 27.40
N SER A 223 28.79 -1.18 26.19
CA SER A 223 28.04 -1.68 25.03
C SER A 223 27.96 -3.21 25.10
N VAL A 224 26.78 -3.76 24.87
CA VAL A 224 26.52 -5.20 24.90
C VAL A 224 25.81 -5.63 23.61
N HIS A 225 26.17 -6.81 23.12
CA HIS A 225 25.47 -7.50 22.04
C HIS A 225 24.54 -8.56 22.60
N VAL A 226 23.32 -8.64 22.09
CA VAL A 226 22.38 -9.69 22.46
C VAL A 226 22.61 -10.93 21.59
N LEU A 227 22.89 -12.07 22.20
CA LEU A 227 23.18 -13.34 21.54
C LEU A 227 21.91 -14.17 21.25
N SER A 228 20.89 -14.07 22.10
CA SER A 228 19.73 -14.97 22.08
C SER A 228 18.42 -14.24 22.39
N GLY A 229 17.30 -14.83 21.95
CA GLY A 229 15.95 -14.28 22.11
C GLY A 229 15.46 -13.46 20.92
N PRO A 230 14.28 -12.82 21.03
CA PRO A 230 13.67 -12.04 19.93
C PRO A 230 14.46 -10.79 19.56
N PHE A 231 15.42 -10.39 20.42
CA PHE A 231 16.31 -9.25 20.23
C PHE A 231 17.75 -9.69 19.91
N ALA A 232 17.96 -10.95 19.52
CA ALA A 232 19.29 -11.43 19.10
C ALA A 232 19.83 -10.64 17.90
N GLY A 233 21.09 -10.22 17.98
CA GLY A 233 21.77 -9.41 16.97
C GLY A 233 21.70 -7.90 17.19
N PHE A 234 20.91 -7.41 18.16
CA PHE A 234 20.89 -5.99 18.51
C PHE A 234 22.04 -5.62 19.45
N THR A 235 22.51 -4.37 19.33
CA THR A 235 23.43 -3.72 20.26
C THR A 235 22.70 -2.75 21.17
N GLY A 236 23.15 -2.64 22.41
CA GLY A 236 22.60 -1.69 23.36
C GLY A 236 23.62 -1.32 24.43
N SER A 237 23.29 -0.34 25.27
CA SER A 237 24.07 0.05 26.44
C SER A 237 23.49 -0.55 27.71
N LEU A 238 24.35 -1.05 28.58
CA LEU A 238 23.97 -1.68 29.84
C LEU A 238 23.59 -0.61 30.88
N LEU A 239 22.35 -0.60 31.36
CA LEU A 239 21.87 0.41 32.32
C LEU A 239 21.93 -0.06 33.75
N GLU A 240 21.44 -1.27 34.01
CA GLU A 240 21.34 -1.83 35.35
C GLU A 240 21.70 -3.31 35.36
N VAL A 241 22.37 -3.73 36.43
CA VAL A 241 22.91 -5.09 36.57
C VAL A 241 22.46 -5.67 37.91
N ASN A 242 21.41 -6.50 37.88
CA ASN A 242 20.89 -7.18 39.05
C ASN A 242 21.57 -8.55 39.24
N ARG A 243 22.76 -8.52 39.87
CA ARG A 243 23.56 -9.74 40.16
C ARG A 243 22.84 -10.78 41.03
N LYS A 244 21.88 -10.37 41.86
CA LYS A 244 21.08 -11.27 42.71
C LYS A 244 20.14 -12.17 41.90
N ASN A 245 19.50 -11.60 40.89
CA ASN A 245 18.50 -12.27 40.06
C ASN A 245 19.06 -12.77 38.73
N LYS A 246 20.35 -12.55 38.46
CA LYS A 246 21.01 -12.84 37.18
C LYS A 246 20.34 -12.15 35.97
N LYS A 247 19.81 -10.95 36.18
CA LYS A 247 19.16 -10.14 35.13
C LYS A 247 19.88 -8.82 34.91
N VAL A 248 19.85 -8.36 33.69
CA VAL A 248 20.44 -7.11 33.22
C VAL A 248 19.42 -6.32 32.42
N THR A 249 19.36 -5.01 32.65
CA THR A 249 18.49 -4.11 31.88
C THR A 249 19.35 -3.38 30.86
N VAL A 250 19.03 -3.59 29.58
CA VAL A 250 19.77 -3.03 28.44
C VAL A 250 18.91 -1.98 27.75
N GLN A 251 19.48 -0.79 27.53
CA GLN A 251 18.92 0.24 26.66
C GLN A 251 19.30 -0.06 25.22
N MET A 252 18.30 -0.18 24.34
CA MET A 252 18.51 -0.39 22.91
C MET A 252 17.62 0.53 22.08
N THR A 253 18.13 0.95 20.93
CA THR A 253 17.37 1.80 20.00
C THR A 253 16.68 0.92 18.97
N LEU A 254 15.37 0.68 19.18
CA LEU A 254 14.52 -0.08 18.26
C LEU A 254 13.64 0.92 17.49
N PHE A 255 13.73 0.93 16.16
CA PHE A 255 12.93 1.81 15.29
C PHE A 255 13.04 3.31 15.61
N GLY A 256 14.22 3.77 16.03
CA GLY A 256 14.46 5.17 16.42
C GLY A 256 13.83 5.56 17.76
N LYS A 257 13.33 4.59 18.54
CA LYS A 257 12.87 4.78 19.92
C LYS A 257 13.77 4.03 20.88
N GLU A 258 14.08 4.65 22.02
CA GLU A 258 14.79 4.00 23.11
C GLU A 258 13.85 3.04 23.82
N SER A 259 14.29 1.80 23.99
CA SER A 259 13.54 0.74 24.68
C SER A 259 14.46 0.08 25.71
N PHE A 260 13.89 -0.27 26.86
CA PHE A 260 14.59 -0.94 27.96
C PHE A 260 14.11 -2.38 28.02
N VAL A 261 15.04 -3.33 27.95
CA VAL A 261 14.73 -4.76 27.94
C VAL A 261 15.53 -5.47 29.02
N ASP A 262 14.83 -6.29 29.81
CA ASP A 262 15.46 -7.17 30.79
C ASP A 262 15.89 -8.48 30.11
N LEU A 263 17.18 -8.78 30.18
CA LEU A 263 17.79 -9.99 29.63
C LEU A 263 18.56 -10.73 30.73
N ASP A 264 18.83 -12.01 30.50
CA ASP A 264 19.69 -12.79 31.39
C ASP A 264 21.17 -12.62 31.01
N PHE A 265 22.08 -12.78 31.97
CA PHE A 265 23.54 -12.66 31.69
C PHE A 265 24.03 -13.62 30.60
N ASP A 266 23.41 -14.79 30.45
CA ASP A 266 23.81 -15.79 29.46
C ASP A 266 23.36 -15.42 28.02
N GLN A 267 22.50 -14.40 27.88
CA GLN A 267 21.96 -13.96 26.59
C GLN A 267 22.68 -12.74 26.01
N ILE A 268 23.64 -12.17 26.75
CA ILE A 268 24.37 -10.97 26.34
C ILE A 268 25.88 -11.23 26.31
N GLU A 269 26.56 -10.55 25.41
CA GLU A 269 28.01 -10.54 25.29
C GLU A 269 28.50 -9.09 25.44
N ALA A 270 29.50 -8.88 26.29
CA ALA A 270 30.10 -7.55 26.44
C ALA A 270 30.95 -7.23 25.19
N LEU A 271 30.69 -6.10 24.56
CA LEU A 271 31.58 -5.54 23.56
C LEU A 271 32.66 -4.74 24.30
N ASN A 272 33.74 -5.42 24.67
CA ASN A 272 34.95 -4.73 25.13
C ASN A 272 35.56 -3.98 23.94
N THR A 273 35.47 -2.66 23.97
CA THR A 273 36.23 -1.76 23.07
C THR A 273 37.56 -1.42 23.73
#